data_AF-A0A1H9YJG4-F1
#
_entry.id   AF-A0A1H9YJG4-F1
#
_cell.length_a   1.000
_cell.length_b   1.000
_cell.length_c   1.000
_cell.angle_alpha   90.00
_cell.angle_beta   90.00
_cell.angle_gamma   90.00
#
_symmetry.space_group_name_H-M   'P 1'
#
loop_
_entity.id
_entity.type
_entity.pdbx_description
1 polymer ?
#
loop_
_entity_poly.entity_id
_entity_poly.type
_entity_poly.pdbx_seq_one_letter_code
_entity_poly.pdbx_strand_id
1 'polypeptide(L)'
;MRVVKKVIALCALVVISGCTGTPPVLTSSKPLVKDTPSQQASAIPSKFNDFLLGQSSETFVEIHKKKIYLGRLYTSARLELCRELYIVEGSSNKKRIACKKESNGKGEEKQSTFWVLSPDIVKHGKQAPLFSSGDSND
;
A
#
# COMPACT_ATOMS: atom_id res chain seq x y z
N MET A 1 -65.32 -14.74 -20.84
CA MET A 1 -63.90 -15.00 -20.49
C MET A 1 -62.83 -14.29 -21.35
N ARG A 2 -63.12 -13.79 -22.56
CA ARG A 2 -62.08 -13.14 -23.42
C ARG A 2 -61.62 -11.75 -22.95
N VAL A 3 -62.45 -11.02 -22.20
CA VAL A 3 -62.14 -9.64 -21.74
C VAL A 3 -61.14 -9.64 -20.58
N VAL A 4 -61.28 -10.57 -19.64
CA VAL A 4 -60.40 -10.70 -18.45
C VAL A 4 -58.94 -10.97 -18.84
N LYS A 5 -58.72 -11.77 -19.89
CA LYS A 5 -57.37 -12.07 -20.40
C LYS A 5 -56.67 -10.83 -20.98
N LYS A 6 -57.42 -9.89 -21.58
CA LYS A 6 -56.86 -8.64 -22.13
C LYS A 6 -56.47 -7.65 -21.05
N VAL A 7 -57.23 -7.60 -19.95
CA VAL A 7 -56.94 -6.71 -18.81
C VAL A 7 -55.68 -7.17 -18.06
N ILE A 8 -55.52 -8.47 -17.84
CA ILE A 8 -54.34 -9.04 -17.16
C ILE A 8 -53.05 -8.80 -17.98
N ALA A 9 -53.13 -8.92 -19.31
CA ALA A 9 -51.99 -8.64 -20.19
C ALA A 9 -51.57 -7.15 -20.17
N LEU A 10 -52.52 -6.24 -20.01
CA LEU A 10 -52.24 -4.80 -19.93
C LEU A 10 -51.59 -4.41 -18.59
N CYS A 11 -52.03 -5.01 -17.48
CA CYS A 11 -51.41 -4.79 -16.18
C CYS A 11 -49.97 -5.32 -16.10
N ALA A 12 -49.66 -6.43 -16.76
CA ALA A 12 -48.30 -6.99 -16.78
C ALA A 12 -47.29 -6.04 -17.46
N LEU A 13 -47.69 -5.29 -18.48
CA LEU A 13 -46.82 -4.35 -19.19
C LEU A 13 -46.42 -3.13 -18.35
N VAL A 14 -47.31 -2.64 -17.47
CA VAL A 14 -47.05 -1.46 -16.61
C VAL A 14 -46.05 -1.77 -15.50
N VAL A 15 -46.04 -3.01 -14.99
CA VAL A 15 -45.13 -3.44 -13.91
C VAL A 15 -43.68 -3.59 -14.40
N ILE A 16 -43.49 -3.91 -15.69
CA ILE A 16 -42.15 -4.15 -16.26
C ILE A 16 -41.43 -2.82 -16.62
N SER A 17 -42.17 -1.74 -16.85
CA SER A 17 -41.58 -0.42 -17.14
C SER A 17 -41.00 0.33 -15.92
N GLY A 18 -41.09 -0.24 -14.71
CA GLY A 18 -40.64 0.41 -13.47
C GLY A 18 -39.16 0.24 -13.11
N CYS A 19 -38.38 -0.58 -13.83
CA CYS A 19 -37.03 -1.01 -13.41
C CYS A 19 -35.85 -0.38 -14.17
N THR A 20 -36.04 0.72 -14.91
CA THR A 20 -34.94 1.36 -15.67
C THR A 20 -34.39 2.65 -15.04
N GLY A 21 -34.75 2.94 -13.78
CA GLY A 21 -34.16 4.06 -13.06
C GLY A 21 -32.71 3.74 -12.68
N THR A 22 -31.75 4.42 -13.32
CA THR A 22 -30.33 4.36 -12.92
C THR A 22 -30.24 4.64 -11.42
N PRO A 23 -29.64 3.76 -10.61
CA PRO A 23 -29.57 3.98 -9.18
C PRO A 23 -28.84 5.30 -8.88
N PRO A 24 -29.25 6.03 -7.83
CA PRO A 24 -28.54 7.23 -7.43
C PRO A 24 -27.07 6.88 -7.17
N VAL A 25 -26.17 7.51 -7.92
CA VAL A 25 -24.72 7.35 -7.76
C VAL A 25 -24.32 8.09 -6.50
N LEU A 26 -24.20 7.38 -5.39
CA LEU A 26 -23.72 7.94 -4.14
C LEU A 26 -22.22 8.22 -4.26
N THR A 27 -21.86 9.48 -4.45
CA THR A 27 -20.47 9.93 -4.37
C THR A 27 -20.06 10.03 -2.90
N SER A 28 -19.20 9.11 -2.47
CA SER A 28 -18.59 9.15 -1.14
C SER A 28 -17.69 10.38 -1.02
N SER A 29 -18.19 11.46 -0.43
CA SER A 29 -17.41 12.69 -0.20
C SER A 29 -16.24 12.53 0.78
N LYS A 30 -16.17 11.40 1.51
CA LYS A 30 -15.10 11.14 2.48
C LYS A 30 -14.36 9.85 2.11
N PRO A 31 -13.02 9.87 2.08
CA PRO A 31 -12.25 8.64 1.97
C PRO A 31 -12.51 7.79 3.22
N LEU A 32 -12.78 6.49 3.02
CA LEU A 32 -13.01 5.54 4.13
C LEU A 32 -11.78 5.33 5.01
N VAL A 33 -10.62 5.86 4.60
CA VAL A 33 -9.36 5.75 5.33
C VAL A 33 -8.78 7.15 5.46
N LYS A 34 -8.63 7.65 6.69
CA LYS A 34 -7.81 8.83 6.95
C LYS A 34 -6.37 8.45 6.66
N ASP A 35 -5.68 9.25 5.84
CA ASP A 35 -4.22 9.19 5.79
C ASP A 35 -3.71 9.50 7.19
N THR A 36 -3.23 8.44 7.85
CA THR A 36 -2.59 8.59 9.13
C THR A 36 -1.20 9.15 8.81
N PRO A 37 -0.84 10.35 9.30
CA PRO A 37 0.51 10.85 9.10
C PRO A 37 1.45 9.82 9.69
N SER A 38 2.26 9.20 8.83
CA SER A 38 3.19 8.13 9.20
C SER A 38 4.35 8.73 9.97
N GLN A 39 4.12 9.17 11.21
CA GLN A 39 5.16 9.69 12.11
C GLN A 39 6.15 8.59 12.56
N GLN A 40 5.97 7.33 12.13
CA GLN A 40 6.82 6.19 12.46
C GLN A 40 7.27 5.40 11.20
N ALA A 41 7.25 6.05 10.04
CA ALA A 41 7.90 5.50 8.86
C ALA A 41 9.42 5.65 9.03
N SER A 42 10.11 4.60 9.47
CA SER A 42 11.57 4.58 9.44
C SER A 42 12.03 4.64 7.98
N ALA A 43 12.59 5.78 7.58
CA ALA A 43 13.24 5.93 6.30
C ALA A 43 14.45 4.99 6.21
N ILE A 44 14.58 4.31 5.07
CA ILE A 44 15.73 3.46 4.80
C ILE A 44 16.83 4.35 4.21
N PRO A 45 18.07 4.27 4.71
CA PRO A 45 19.19 5.04 4.17
C PRO A 45 19.37 4.84 2.67
N SER A 46 19.69 5.92 1.95
CA SER A 46 19.81 5.94 0.49
C SER A 46 20.87 4.99 -0.06
N LYS A 47 21.89 4.64 0.74
CA LYS A 47 22.92 3.65 0.38
C LYS A 47 22.36 2.27 0.00
N PHE A 48 21.14 1.95 0.44
CA PHE A 48 20.48 0.68 0.13
C PHE A 48 19.56 0.75 -1.10
N ASN A 49 19.48 1.88 -1.80
CA ASN A 49 18.56 2.05 -2.93
C ASN A 49 18.80 1.02 -4.05
N ASP A 50 20.06 0.84 -4.45
CA ASP A 50 20.42 -0.07 -5.54
C ASP A 50 20.17 -1.53 -5.16
N PHE A 51 20.40 -1.86 -3.88
CA PHE A 51 20.01 -3.16 -3.31
C PHE A 51 18.49 -3.35 -3.39
N LEU A 52 17.68 -2.39 -2.92
CA LEU A 52 16.21 -2.51 -2.95
C LEU A 52 15.63 -2.62 -4.37
N LEU A 53 16.27 -1.96 -5.33
CA LEU A 53 15.94 -2.07 -6.76
C LEU A 53 16.39 -3.39 -7.39
N GLY A 54 17.22 -4.18 -6.70
CA GLY A 54 17.79 -5.42 -7.22
C GLY A 54 18.86 -5.19 -8.28
N GLN A 55 19.50 -4.02 -8.27
CA GLN A 55 20.61 -3.67 -9.16
C GLN A 55 21.97 -4.06 -8.56
N SER A 56 22.03 -4.29 -7.24
CA SER A 56 23.20 -4.86 -6.58
C SER A 56 23.42 -6.32 -6.97
N SER A 57 24.68 -6.75 -7.06
CA SER A 57 25.07 -8.16 -7.21
C SER A 57 24.88 -8.96 -5.90
N GLU A 58 24.66 -8.28 -4.78
CA GLU A 58 24.47 -8.90 -3.47
C GLU A 58 23.09 -9.56 -3.36
N THR A 59 23.07 -10.81 -2.89
CA THR A 59 21.83 -11.57 -2.67
C THR A 59 21.17 -11.26 -1.33
N PHE A 60 21.92 -10.73 -0.37
CA PHE A 60 21.45 -10.27 0.93
C PHE A 60 22.35 -9.16 1.45
N VAL A 61 21.81 -8.34 2.36
CA VAL A 61 22.57 -7.35 3.11
C VAL A 61 22.53 -7.70 4.60
N GLU A 62 23.65 -7.54 5.29
CA GLU A 62 23.73 -7.77 6.74
C GLU A 62 23.71 -6.46 7.51
N ILE A 63 22.75 -6.31 8.43
CA ILE A 63 22.58 -5.11 9.26
C ILE A 63 22.32 -5.57 10.69
N HIS A 64 23.15 -5.14 11.65
CA HIS A 64 23.01 -5.50 13.08
C HIS A 64 22.86 -7.01 13.32
N LYS A 65 23.67 -7.86 12.66
CA LYS A 65 23.60 -9.33 12.71
C LYS A 65 22.31 -9.95 12.15
N LYS A 66 21.52 -9.17 11.38
CA LYS A 66 20.33 -9.64 10.67
C LYS A 66 20.63 -9.69 9.19
N LYS A 67 20.32 -10.80 8.54
CA LYS A 67 20.43 -10.93 7.09
C LYS A 67 19.11 -10.55 6.45
N ILE A 68 19.15 -9.60 5.53
CA ILE A 68 17.97 -9.11 4.83
C ILE A 68 18.06 -9.59 3.39
N TYR A 69 17.10 -10.43 3.00
CA TYR A 69 16.95 -10.93 1.64
C TYR A 69 15.85 -10.18 0.93
N LEU A 70 16.04 -9.94 -0.37
CA LEU A 70 15.07 -9.28 -1.21
C LEU A 70 14.01 -10.27 -1.69
N GLY A 71 12.75 -9.90 -1.52
CA GLY A 71 11.61 -10.63 -2.07
C GLY A 71 11.12 -10.05 -3.39
N ARG A 72 9.82 -10.12 -3.64
CA ARG A 72 9.21 -9.59 -4.86
C ARG A 72 9.21 -8.05 -4.86
N LEU A 73 9.47 -7.46 -6.03
CA LEU A 73 9.20 -6.04 -6.33
C LEU A 73 7.80 -5.94 -6.97
N TYR A 74 6.95 -5.04 -6.49
CA TYR A 74 5.57 -4.88 -6.96
C TYR A 74 5.06 -3.46 -6.75
N THR A 75 4.02 -3.07 -7.49
CA THR A 75 3.33 -1.79 -7.27
C THR A 75 2.14 -2.00 -6.33
N SER A 76 2.04 -1.20 -5.28
CA SER A 76 0.94 -1.28 -4.31
C SER A 76 -0.36 -0.66 -4.84
N ALA A 77 -1.46 -0.87 -4.12
CA ALA A 77 -2.75 -0.23 -4.42
C ALA A 77 -2.70 1.31 -4.36
N ARG A 78 -1.69 1.88 -3.69
CA ARG A 78 -1.42 3.34 -3.67
C ARG A 78 -0.53 3.80 -4.83
N LEU A 79 -0.28 2.93 -5.81
CA LEU A 79 0.63 3.17 -6.95
C LEU A 79 2.10 3.41 -6.55
N GLU A 80 2.48 2.98 -5.34
CA GLU A 80 3.86 3.09 -4.86
C GLU A 80 4.64 1.82 -5.20
N LEU A 81 5.88 1.98 -5.65
CA LEU A 81 6.79 0.86 -5.89
C LEU A 81 7.25 0.28 -4.54
N CYS A 82 6.93 -0.98 -4.28
CA CYS A 82 7.23 -1.66 -3.03
C CYS A 82 8.08 -2.92 -3.24
N ARG A 83 8.90 -3.26 -2.25
CA ARG A 83 9.77 -4.41 -2.19
C ARG A 83 9.53 -5.18 -0.91
N GLU A 84 9.35 -6.49 -1.03
CA GLU A 84 9.34 -7.38 0.14
C GLU A 84 10.76 -7.57 0.68
N LEU A 85 10.89 -7.60 1.99
CA LEU A 85 12.14 -7.84 2.71
C LEU A 85 11.95 -9.03 3.66
N TYR A 86 12.84 -10.02 3.57
CA TYR A 86 12.87 -11.17 4.46
C TYR A 86 14.06 -11.01 5.40
N ILE A 87 13.79 -10.72 6.67
CA ILE A 87 14.78 -10.47 7.70
C ILE A 87 14.96 -11.77 8.50
N VAL A 88 16.18 -12.32 8.46
CA VAL A 88 16.59 -13.53 9.17
C VAL A 88 17.45 -13.12 10.36
N GLU A 89 17.02 -13.51 11.57
CA GLU A 89 17.70 -13.28 12.84
C GLU A 89 17.70 -14.59 13.66
N GLY A 90 18.78 -15.35 13.56
CA GLY A 90 18.87 -16.69 14.17
C GLY A 90 17.82 -17.64 13.60
N SER A 91 16.91 -18.13 14.45
CA SER A 91 15.77 -18.97 14.05
C SER A 91 14.50 -18.16 13.68
N SER A 92 14.51 -16.84 13.87
CA SER A 92 13.37 -15.97 13.56
C SER A 92 13.45 -15.45 12.13
N ASN A 93 12.35 -15.59 11.39
CA ASN A 93 12.18 -15.02 10.07
C ASN A 93 11.02 -14.01 10.12
N LYS A 94 11.30 -12.76 9.72
CA LYS A 94 10.30 -11.68 9.68
C LYS A 94 10.15 -11.17 8.26
N LYS A 95 8.92 -11.03 7.79
CA LYS A 95 8.61 -10.39 6.52
C LYS A 95 8.26 -8.92 6.76
N ARG A 96 8.93 -8.02 6.04
CA ARG A 96 8.65 -6.57 6.03
C ARG A 96 8.45 -6.11 4.61
N ILE A 97 7.88 -4.92 4.45
CA ILE A 97 7.66 -4.29 3.15
C ILE A 97 8.31 -2.91 3.19
N ALA A 98 9.12 -2.60 2.20
CA ALA A 98 9.64 -1.27 1.94
C ALA A 98 8.93 -0.67 0.73
N CYS A 99 8.50 0.59 0.78
CA CYS A 99 7.88 1.28 -0.35
C CYS A 99 8.63 2.57 -0.66
N LYS A 100 8.85 2.83 -1.95
CA LYS A 100 9.43 4.06 -2.45
C LYS A 100 8.40 5.19 -2.31
N LYS A 101 8.82 6.27 -1.65
CA LYS A 101 8.07 7.51 -1.49
C LYS A 101 8.77 8.61 -2.28
N GLU A 102 7.97 9.55 -2.74
CA GLU A 102 8.42 10.79 -3.35
C GLU A 102 8.13 11.91 -2.36
N SER A 103 9.17 12.67 -1.98
CA SER A 103 8.97 13.90 -1.24
C SER A 103 8.53 14.98 -2.23
N ASN A 104 7.26 15.38 -2.15
CA ASN A 104 6.81 16.61 -2.77
C ASN A 104 7.29 17.77 -1.89
N GLY A 105 8.54 18.18 -2.08
CA GLY A 105 9.08 19.39 -1.46
C GLY A 105 8.18 20.57 -1.82
N LYS A 106 7.82 21.40 -0.82
CA LYS A 106 7.18 22.69 -1.10
C LYS A 106 8.29 23.69 -1.43
N GLY A 107 8.52 23.94 -2.72
CA GLY A 107 9.51 24.93 -3.21
C GLY A 107 10.50 24.34 -4.22
N GLU A 108 11.58 25.07 -4.52
CA GLU A 108 12.69 24.68 -5.42
C GLU A 108 13.56 23.51 -4.89
N GLU A 109 13.06 22.78 -3.89
CA GLU A 109 13.77 21.68 -3.27
C GLU A 109 13.54 20.41 -4.11
N LYS A 110 14.64 19.91 -4.69
CA LYS A 110 14.67 18.75 -5.59
C LYS A 110 13.80 17.61 -5.05
N GLN A 111 12.93 17.08 -5.91
CA GLN A 111 12.17 15.85 -5.65
C GLN A 111 13.14 14.76 -5.19
N SER A 112 13.06 14.40 -3.91
CA SER A 112 13.88 13.34 -3.32
C SER A 112 13.04 12.08 -3.21
N THR A 113 13.53 11.01 -3.83
CA THR A 113 12.92 9.69 -3.70
C THR A 113 13.62 8.90 -2.61
N PHE A 114 12.88 8.32 -1.67
CA PHE A 114 13.44 7.55 -0.57
C PHE A 114 12.56 6.34 -0.26
N TRP A 115 13.16 5.28 0.29
CA TRP A 115 12.43 4.09 0.68
C TRP A 115 12.00 4.16 2.14
N VAL A 116 10.83 3.64 2.44
CA VAL A 116 10.23 3.66 3.76
C VAL A 116 9.75 2.28 4.13
N LEU A 117 10.04 1.82 5.35
CA LEU A 117 9.43 0.60 5.87
C LEU A 117 7.95 0.85 6.17
N SER A 118 7.09 0.01 5.59
CA SER A 118 5.67 -0.02 5.90
C SER A 118 5.47 -0.42 7.37
N PRO A 119 4.53 0.22 8.09
CA PRO A 119 4.22 -0.15 9.47
C PRO A 119 3.71 -1.59 9.56
N ASP A 120 4.00 -2.26 10.67
CA ASP A 120 3.43 -3.57 10.95
C ASP A 120 1.95 -3.39 11.29
N ILE A 121 1.06 -3.85 10.42
CA ILE A 121 -0.39 -3.75 10.65
C ILE A 121 -0.84 -4.84 11.65
N VAL A 122 -0.03 -5.88 11.85
CA VAL A 122 -0.28 -6.92 12.84
C VAL A 122 0.27 -6.46 14.19
N LYS A 123 -0.64 -6.09 15.12
CA LYS A 123 -0.29 -5.69 16.49
C LYS A 123 0.33 -6.87 17.27
N HIS A 124 1.66 -7.01 17.18
CA HIS A 124 2.46 -7.59 18.25
C HIS A 124 3.37 -6.47 18.78
N GLY A 125 3.41 -6.31 20.11
CA GLY A 125 3.88 -5.11 20.82
C GLY A 125 5.21 -4.52 20.35
N LYS A 126 5.34 -3.20 20.54
CA LYS A 126 6.52 -2.32 20.37
C LYS A 126 7.75 -3.01 19.74
N GLN A 127 7.85 -2.99 18.41
CA GLN A 127 9.09 -3.34 17.72
C GLN A 127 10.01 -2.11 17.66
N ALA A 128 11.28 -2.30 18.00
CA ALA A 128 12.32 -1.28 17.84
C ALA A 128 12.54 -0.94 16.34
N PRO A 129 12.84 0.32 15.99
CA PRO A 129 13.10 0.71 14.61
C PRO A 129 14.34 -0.01 14.06
N LEU A 130 14.19 -0.66 12.90
CA LEU A 130 15.28 -1.36 12.22
C LEU A 130 16.35 -0.38 11.69
N PHE A 131 15.89 0.81 11.31
CA PHE A 131 16.70 1.95 10.90
C PHE A 131 16.38 3.08 11.88
N SER A 132 17.25 3.26 12.88
CA SER A 132 17.17 4.41 13.78
C SER A 132 17.85 5.59 13.10
N SER A 133 17.25 6.77 13.19
CA SER A 133 17.66 8.03 12.55
C SER A 133 18.91 8.65 13.18
N GLY A 134 19.98 7.86 13.33
CA GLY A 134 21.23 8.23 14.02
C GLY A 134 22.52 8.10 13.20
N ASP A 135 22.46 7.75 11.92
CA ASP A 135 23.64 7.71 11.04
C ASP A 135 23.70 8.94 10.14
N SER A 136 23.78 10.12 10.76
CA SER A 136 24.24 11.35 10.14
C SER A 136 25.65 11.61 10.69
N ASN A 137 26.65 10.95 10.12
CA ASN A 137 28.04 11.37 10.25
C ASN A 137 28.56 11.74 8.85
N ASP A 138 29.19 12.91 8.83
CA ASP A 138 29.79 13.69 7.74
C ASP A 138 28.85 14.52 6.85
#